data_AF-A0A165HQZ4-F1
#
_entry.id   AF-A0A165HQZ4-F1
#
_cell.length_a   1.000
_cell.length_b   1.000
_cell.length_c   1.000
_cell.angle_alpha   90.00
_cell.angle_beta   90.00
_cell.angle_gamma   90.00
#
_symmetry.space_group_name_H-M   'P 1'
#
loop_
_entity.id
_entity.type
_entity.pdbx_description
1 polymer ?
#
loop_
_entity_poly.entity_id
_entity_poly.type
_entity_poly.pdbx_seq_one_letter_code
_entity_poly.pdbx_strand_id
1 'polypeptide(L)'
;MFTSAHGVSPYMSGTTTMLRVAREATDGIQLAKQILGSAAHIAELAEVHRHILLHQYDLVKAIFSQRIQQKREAMEQLVEQASLYARMVDIAVAGRVLDAALQLRLGRLHLVFKKIEALVDADVRPKSRVKRALQNMFIQPDRAATLSRELEREIQLFQLLTGLQHGFAIDDVTHTIRGDIRYDGQFRALRDCDVEKLDTIRRHKTSEGTIVWASARIDGQLMVVRYLESEENEQPGKRKTAYPELLTKVSTLNASHRNVVQLYGRQAAPESMFSAFRSGGRDLVEFVKSTRPTKTEGCVQEIRSQPLVMAYKLLDASWHLKKNHNLLWTGLSATVDESGEPRIGLFDDIVDEQKGRGDAANITIYIELFVASTAIMLNQATDVVEKLGDHSARANDIVTDFLRGCGRASPWWWDIIRQERLSIEHWEYEFSAPATQLPVAHSAMERGRYYFEETFSTATDHGWISFLRCIIMGGADSSTRTFGHFRKLGNHQPSTVRCM
;
A
#
# COMPACT_ATOMS: atom_id res chain seq x y z
N MET A 1 48.86 55.91 -0.64
CA MET A 1 47.88 56.81 -0.01
C MET A 1 48.03 56.69 1.50
N PHE A 2 48.16 57.84 2.14
CA PHE A 2 48.61 58.16 3.49
C PHE A 2 48.46 57.11 4.62
N THR A 3 49.60 56.80 5.24
CA THR A 3 49.71 56.45 6.67
C THR A 3 50.26 57.64 7.45
N SER A 4 49.53 57.96 8.52
CA SER A 4 49.85 58.68 9.77
C SER A 4 51.05 59.63 9.88
N ALA A 5 50.83 60.77 10.55
CA ALA A 5 51.45 61.01 11.86
C ALA A 5 50.80 62.19 12.58
N HIS A 6 50.62 62.00 13.88
CA HIS A 6 50.10 62.93 14.87
C HIS A 6 50.90 64.23 14.95
N GLY A 7 50.20 65.37 14.94
CA GLY A 7 50.70 66.62 15.50
C GLY A 7 50.57 66.59 17.02
N VAL A 8 51.59 66.08 17.69
CA VAL A 8 51.86 66.37 19.11
C VAL A 8 52.16 67.87 19.21
N SER A 9 51.44 68.58 20.07
CA SER A 9 51.69 70.00 20.36
C SER A 9 53.15 70.19 20.83
N PRO A 10 54.00 70.98 20.14
CA PRO A 10 55.45 71.06 20.40
C PRO A 10 55.81 71.80 21.69
N TYR A 11 54.83 72.32 22.43
CA TYR A 11 55.07 73.35 23.44
C TYR A 11 55.64 72.84 24.77
N MET A 12 55.59 71.53 25.08
CA MET A 12 56.02 71.02 26.40
C MET A 12 57.24 70.10 26.37
N SER A 13 57.54 69.45 25.24
CA SER A 13 58.79 68.70 25.06
C SER A 13 60.01 69.63 25.01
N GLY A 14 59.82 70.88 24.55
CA GLY A 14 60.83 71.94 24.59
C GLY A 14 61.20 72.38 26.02
N THR A 15 60.29 72.27 26.99
CA THR A 15 60.53 72.71 28.38
C THR A 15 61.47 71.78 29.14
N THR A 16 61.36 70.46 28.98
CA THR A 16 62.27 69.49 29.62
C THR A 16 63.67 69.52 29.02
N THR A 17 63.77 69.74 27.70
CA THR A 17 65.06 69.97 27.03
C THR A 17 65.66 71.33 27.40
N MET A 18 64.88 72.41 27.47
CA MET A 18 65.35 73.72 27.95
C MET A 18 65.82 73.67 29.41
N LEU A 19 65.13 72.95 30.30
CA LEU A 19 65.54 72.81 31.70
C LEU A 19 66.82 71.97 31.87
N ARG A 20 67.05 70.96 31.02
CA ARG A 20 68.33 70.24 30.96
C ARG A 20 69.46 71.12 30.43
N VAL A 21 69.22 71.87 29.35
CA VAL A 21 70.22 72.81 28.78
C VAL A 21 70.54 73.95 29.76
N ALA A 22 69.54 74.50 30.46
CA ALA A 22 69.74 75.51 31.50
C ALA A 22 70.51 74.98 32.72
N ARG A 23 70.36 73.69 33.04
CA ARG A 23 71.14 73.00 34.09
C ARG A 23 72.61 72.84 33.68
N GLU A 24 72.88 72.48 32.43
CA GLU A 24 74.25 72.40 31.89
C GLU A 24 74.93 73.79 31.88
N ALA A 25 74.19 74.86 31.58
CA ALA A 25 74.72 76.22 31.49
C ALA A 25 74.99 76.91 32.84
N THR A 26 74.55 76.33 33.97
CA THR A 26 74.62 76.92 35.32
C THR A 26 75.63 76.21 36.24
N ASP A 27 76.72 75.68 35.68
CA ASP A 27 77.69 74.83 36.39
C ASP A 27 78.46 75.52 37.54
N GLY A 28 78.37 76.85 37.67
CA GLY A 28 79.01 77.62 38.74
C GLY A 28 78.17 77.90 40.00
N ILE A 29 76.85 77.63 40.00
CA ILE A 29 75.96 78.03 41.12
C ILE A 29 75.19 76.80 41.66
N GLN A 30 75.66 76.28 42.79
CA GLN A 30 75.25 74.98 43.34
C GLN A 30 73.75 74.90 43.70
N LEU A 31 73.13 76.02 44.10
CA LEU A 31 71.70 76.11 44.41
C LEU A 31 70.81 76.05 43.14
N ALA A 32 71.26 76.65 42.03
CA ALA A 32 70.54 76.64 40.77
C ALA A 32 70.48 75.24 40.15
N LYS A 33 71.57 74.46 40.27
CA LYS A 33 71.66 73.07 39.81
C LYS A 33 70.70 72.14 40.55
N GLN A 34 70.50 72.35 41.86
CA GLN A 34 69.54 71.59 42.65
C GLN A 34 68.10 71.95 42.30
N ILE A 35 67.77 73.23 42.14
CA ILE A 35 66.41 73.69 41.79
C ILE A 35 66.02 73.23 40.37
N LEU A 36 66.92 73.38 39.39
CA LEU A 36 66.69 72.90 38.01
C LEU A 36 66.64 71.37 37.94
N GLY A 37 67.44 70.67 38.76
CA GLY A 37 67.38 69.21 38.91
C GLY A 37 66.05 68.72 39.47
N SER A 38 65.54 69.37 40.52
CA SER A 38 64.22 69.07 41.10
C SER A 38 63.08 69.45 40.15
N ALA A 39 63.15 70.58 39.45
CA ALA A 39 62.14 70.98 38.47
C ALA A 39 62.07 70.04 37.26
N ALA A 40 63.22 69.56 36.76
CA ALA A 40 63.27 68.55 35.71
C ALA A 40 62.69 67.20 36.19
N HIS A 41 63.02 66.77 37.41
CA HIS A 41 62.49 65.53 37.99
C HIS A 41 60.97 65.60 38.28
N ILE A 42 60.46 66.77 38.68
CA ILE A 42 59.01 67.00 38.86
C ILE A 42 58.29 67.03 37.51
N ALA A 43 58.90 67.64 36.49
CA ALA A 43 58.34 67.65 35.13
C ALA A 43 58.26 66.23 34.53
N GLU A 44 59.28 65.40 34.73
CA GLU A 44 59.33 64.01 34.28
C GLU A 44 58.33 63.12 35.06
N LEU A 45 58.19 63.31 36.38
CA LEU A 45 57.16 62.63 37.18
C LEU A 45 55.73 63.04 36.79
N ALA A 46 55.50 64.32 36.47
CA ALA A 46 54.20 64.82 36.00
C ALA A 46 53.83 64.25 34.62
N GLU A 47 54.81 64.02 33.74
CA GLU A 47 54.60 63.39 32.44
C GLU A 47 54.24 61.90 32.57
N VAL A 48 54.93 61.16 33.44
CA VAL A 48 54.61 59.75 33.75
C VAL A 48 53.25 59.61 34.42
N HIS A 49 52.90 60.49 35.38
CA HIS A 49 51.60 60.45 36.04
C HIS A 49 50.45 60.80 35.07
N ARG A 50 50.67 61.74 34.14
CA ARG A 50 49.73 62.08 33.07
C ARG A 50 49.57 60.93 32.06
N HIS A 51 50.63 60.21 31.73
CA HIS A 51 50.58 59.06 30.82
C HIS A 51 49.85 57.85 31.44
N ILE A 52 50.00 57.63 32.76
CA ILE A 52 49.27 56.59 33.51
C ILE A 52 47.78 56.94 33.62
N LEU A 53 47.45 58.20 33.89
CA LEU A 53 46.05 58.65 33.98
C LEU A 53 45.33 58.67 32.62
N LEU A 54 46.02 59.00 31.53
CA LEU A 54 45.44 58.93 30.17
C LEU A 54 45.19 57.48 29.73
N HIS A 55 46.10 56.55 30.03
CA HIS A 55 45.92 55.14 29.68
C HIS A 55 44.79 54.45 30.47
N GLN A 56 44.61 54.79 31.75
CA GLN A 56 43.47 54.28 32.53
C GLN A 56 42.14 54.86 32.03
N TYR A 57 42.11 56.13 31.61
CA TYR A 57 40.89 56.75 31.09
C TYR A 57 40.47 56.16 29.73
N ASP A 58 41.41 55.89 28.83
CA ASP A 58 41.11 55.28 27.53
C ASP A 58 40.71 53.81 27.65
N LEU A 59 41.31 53.04 28.56
CA LEU A 59 40.90 51.66 28.84
C LEU A 59 39.49 51.61 29.45
N VAL A 60 39.21 52.47 30.44
CA VAL A 60 37.87 52.57 31.04
C VAL A 60 36.85 53.04 30.02
N LYS A 61 37.20 54.00 29.15
CA LYS A 61 36.33 54.46 28.06
C LYS A 61 36.08 53.38 27.02
N ALA A 62 37.08 52.57 26.66
CA ALA A 62 36.94 51.45 25.73
C ALA A 62 36.03 50.35 26.32
N ILE A 63 36.29 49.91 27.56
CA ILE A 63 35.46 48.92 28.27
C ILE A 63 34.03 49.45 28.46
N PHE A 64 33.87 50.75 28.74
CA PHE A 64 32.58 51.40 28.89
C PHE A 64 31.81 51.46 27.55
N SER A 65 32.50 51.83 26.47
CA SER A 65 31.90 51.87 25.13
C SER A 65 31.48 50.48 24.64
N GLN A 66 32.30 49.46 24.87
CA GLN A 66 32.00 48.07 24.52
C GLN A 66 30.80 47.53 25.30
N ARG A 67 30.71 47.81 26.60
CA ARG A 67 29.55 47.41 27.41
C ARG A 67 28.28 48.15 27.02
N ILE A 68 28.35 49.42 26.62
CA ILE A 68 27.18 50.15 26.10
C ILE A 68 26.72 49.56 24.77
N GLN A 69 27.67 49.26 23.88
CA GLN A 69 27.38 48.71 22.56
C GLN A 69 26.73 47.32 22.64
N GLN A 70 27.31 46.40 23.44
CA GLN A 70 26.72 45.07 23.67
C GLN A 70 25.31 45.13 24.28
N LYS A 71 25.02 46.15 25.11
CA LYS A 71 23.71 46.32 25.74
C LYS A 71 22.68 46.91 24.78
N ARG A 72 23.11 47.82 23.90
CA ARG A 72 22.29 48.34 22.81
C ARG A 72 21.89 47.20 21.87
N GLU A 73 22.85 46.34 21.53
CA GLU A 73 22.62 45.15 20.71
C GLU A 73 21.63 44.18 21.37
N ALA A 74 21.74 43.91 22.68
CA ALA A 74 20.78 43.05 23.38
C ALA A 74 19.35 43.62 23.40
N MET A 75 19.19 44.95 23.51
CA MET A 75 17.88 45.59 23.45
C MET A 75 17.31 45.59 22.02
N GLU A 76 18.14 45.88 21.02
CA GLU A 76 17.76 45.83 19.60
C GLU A 76 17.32 44.40 19.21
N GLN A 77 18.04 43.37 19.65
CA GLN A 77 17.67 41.97 19.45
C GLN A 77 16.34 41.60 20.11
N LEU A 78 16.09 42.06 21.35
CA LEU A 78 14.82 41.81 22.04
C LEU A 78 13.63 42.42 21.29
N VAL A 79 13.79 43.66 20.78
CA VAL A 79 12.75 44.35 19.99
C VAL A 79 12.51 43.64 18.67
N GLU A 80 13.58 43.21 17.98
CA GLU A 80 13.47 42.48 16.72
C GLU A 80 12.75 41.13 16.92
N GLN A 81 13.16 40.34 17.92
CA GLN A 81 12.51 39.07 18.29
C GLN A 81 11.03 39.28 18.64
N ALA A 82 10.72 40.28 19.46
CA ALA A 82 9.35 40.64 19.81
C ALA A 82 8.51 40.96 18.56
N SER A 83 9.07 41.69 17.59
CA SER A 83 8.38 42.05 16.34
C SER A 83 8.12 40.84 15.43
N LEU A 84 9.04 39.88 15.39
CA LEU A 84 8.92 38.66 14.60
C LEU A 84 7.82 37.76 15.20
N TYR A 85 7.85 37.59 16.52
CA TYR A 85 6.86 36.77 17.21
C TYR A 85 5.45 37.37 17.17
N ALA A 86 5.31 38.68 17.24
CA ALA A 86 4.02 39.34 17.05
C ALA A 86 3.41 39.01 15.66
N ARG A 87 4.22 39.03 14.60
CA ARG A 87 3.78 38.64 13.24
C ARG A 87 3.39 37.17 13.15
N MET A 88 4.15 36.27 13.76
CA MET A 88 3.81 34.83 13.77
C MET A 88 2.47 34.56 14.47
N VAL A 89 2.22 35.25 15.58
CA VAL A 89 0.97 35.14 16.33
C VAL A 89 -0.21 35.68 15.52
N ASP A 90 -0.04 36.82 14.85
CA ASP A 90 -1.09 37.41 13.99
C ASP A 90 -1.51 36.44 12.87
N ILE A 91 -0.53 35.85 12.17
CA ILE A 91 -0.79 34.83 11.13
C ILE A 91 -1.48 33.59 11.72
N ALA A 92 -1.06 33.13 12.90
CA ALA A 92 -1.62 31.93 13.53
C ALA A 92 -3.05 32.13 14.06
N VAL A 93 -3.44 33.36 14.39
CA VAL A 93 -4.73 33.72 14.99
C VAL A 93 -5.73 34.24 13.95
N ALA A 94 -5.26 34.79 12.83
CA ALA A 94 -6.10 35.36 11.78
C ALA A 94 -7.21 34.40 11.32
N GLY A 95 -8.47 34.79 11.54
CA GLY A 95 -9.66 34.09 11.06
C GLY A 95 -10.05 32.84 11.87
N ARG A 96 -9.46 32.58 13.04
CA ARG A 96 -9.73 31.37 13.84
C ARG A 96 -10.52 31.66 15.11
N VAL A 97 -11.41 30.74 15.49
CA VAL A 97 -12.06 30.74 16.81
C VAL A 97 -11.07 30.14 17.82
N LEU A 98 -10.62 30.96 18.78
CA LEU A 98 -9.61 30.58 19.76
C LEU A 98 -10.25 29.80 20.92
N ASP A 99 -9.69 28.65 21.28
CA ASP A 99 -10.09 27.92 22.47
C ASP A 99 -9.60 28.60 23.76
N ALA A 100 -10.18 28.22 24.91
CA ALA A 100 -9.87 28.85 26.20
C ALA A 100 -8.39 28.73 26.59
N ALA A 101 -7.72 27.64 26.18
CA ALA A 101 -6.31 27.40 26.46
C ALA A 101 -5.38 28.34 25.65
N LEU A 102 -5.68 28.54 24.36
CA LEU A 102 -4.95 29.44 23.48
C LEU A 102 -5.20 30.92 23.85
N GLN A 103 -6.44 31.27 24.23
CA GLN A 103 -6.75 32.60 24.76
C GLN A 103 -5.95 32.92 26.03
N LEU A 104 -5.85 31.98 26.98
CA LEU A 104 -5.04 32.14 28.19
C LEU A 104 -3.56 32.38 27.86
N ARG A 105 -3.02 31.66 26.87
CA ARG A 105 -1.63 31.80 26.43
C ARG A 105 -1.36 33.11 25.72
N LEU A 106 -2.27 33.56 24.84
CA LEU A 106 -2.20 34.88 24.24
C LEU A 106 -2.26 36.00 25.28
N GLY A 107 -3.08 35.83 26.34
CA GLY A 107 -3.11 36.76 27.47
C GLY A 107 -1.76 36.87 28.20
N ARG A 108 -1.07 35.74 28.41
CA ARG A 108 0.28 35.73 29.02
C ARG A 108 1.33 36.34 28.10
N LEU A 109 1.28 36.05 26.80
CA LEU A 109 2.17 36.63 25.80
C LEU A 109 2.00 38.15 25.72
N HIS A 110 0.75 38.63 25.73
CA HIS A 110 0.43 40.05 25.77
C HIS A 110 1.00 40.75 27.02
N LEU A 111 0.97 40.08 28.17
CA LEU A 111 1.59 40.60 29.39
C LEU A 111 3.11 40.74 29.25
N VAL A 112 3.79 39.78 28.61
CA VAL A 112 5.23 39.85 28.33
C VAL A 112 5.53 41.01 27.37
N PHE A 113 4.75 41.18 26.29
CA PHE A 113 4.90 42.32 25.39
C PHE A 113 4.73 43.67 26.11
N LYS A 114 3.74 43.80 27.01
CA LYS A 114 3.58 45.02 27.83
C LYS A 114 4.76 45.30 28.74
N LYS A 115 5.41 44.25 29.29
CA LYS A 115 6.62 44.43 30.10
C LYS A 115 7.81 44.90 29.24
N ILE A 116 7.92 44.43 28.00
CA ILE A 116 8.94 44.87 27.04
C ILE A 116 8.68 46.33 26.63
N GLU A 117 7.45 46.68 26.29
CA GLU A 117 7.04 48.06 25.97
C GLU A 117 7.36 49.01 27.12
N ALA A 118 7.01 48.66 28.36
CA ALA A 118 7.33 49.46 29.54
C ALA A 118 8.85 49.59 29.79
N LEU A 119 9.66 48.60 29.38
CA LEU A 119 11.12 48.66 29.45
C LEU A 119 11.67 49.65 28.43
N VAL A 120 11.17 49.61 27.19
CA VAL A 120 11.57 50.50 26.08
C VAL A 120 11.13 51.95 26.35
N ASP A 121 9.90 52.16 26.83
CA ASP A 121 9.39 53.48 27.19
C ASP A 121 10.17 54.14 28.34
N ALA A 122 10.66 53.32 29.28
CA ALA A 122 11.50 53.79 30.36
C ALA A 122 12.86 54.32 29.87
N ASP A 123 13.35 53.85 28.71
CA ASP A 123 14.59 54.34 28.08
C ASP A 123 14.41 55.67 27.33
N VAL A 124 13.21 55.93 26.82
CA VAL A 124 12.91 57.13 26.00
C VAL A 124 12.65 58.38 26.86
N ARG A 125 12.16 58.25 28.11
CA ARG A 125 11.83 59.42 28.94
C ARG A 125 13.05 60.11 29.58
N PRO A 126 13.13 61.45 29.58
CA PRO A 126 14.27 62.18 30.15
C PRO A 126 14.17 62.24 31.68
N LYS A 127 14.96 61.42 32.40
CA LYS A 127 15.27 61.62 33.83
C LYS A 127 16.79 61.66 34.03
N SER A 128 17.21 62.37 35.08
CA SER A 128 18.57 62.88 35.33
C SER A 128 19.73 61.96 34.90
N ARG A 129 20.78 62.55 34.29
CA ARG A 129 21.91 61.85 33.65
C ARG A 129 22.59 60.77 34.51
N VAL A 130 22.70 61.00 35.82
CA VAL A 130 23.36 60.07 36.76
C VAL A 130 22.46 58.87 37.09
N LYS A 131 21.15 59.09 37.23
CA LYS A 131 20.17 58.02 37.47
C LYS A 131 19.97 57.15 36.23
N ARG A 132 20.04 57.75 35.03
CA ARG A 132 20.08 57.05 33.73
C ARG A 132 21.32 56.17 33.60
N ALA A 133 22.50 56.69 33.95
CA ALA A 133 23.74 55.90 33.88
C ALA A 133 23.69 54.65 34.77
N LEU A 134 23.16 54.76 36.00
CA LEU A 134 23.06 53.63 36.93
C LEU A 134 21.93 52.64 36.60
N GLN A 135 20.74 53.13 36.21
CA GLN A 135 19.61 52.27 35.80
C GLN A 135 19.95 51.50 34.51
N ASN A 136 20.63 52.16 33.56
CA ASN A 136 21.07 51.54 32.31
C ASN A 136 22.34 50.66 32.51
N MET A 137 23.12 50.88 33.58
CA MET A 137 24.29 50.04 33.89
C MET A 137 23.94 48.69 34.53
N PHE A 138 22.95 48.63 35.42
CA PHE A 138 22.78 47.43 36.27
C PHE A 138 21.39 46.80 36.21
N ILE A 139 20.32 47.56 35.98
CA ILE A 139 18.95 47.04 36.21
C ILE A 139 18.26 46.64 34.91
N GLN A 140 18.50 47.36 33.82
CA GLN A 140 17.85 47.10 32.53
C GLN A 140 18.39 45.90 31.73
N PRO A 141 19.70 45.59 31.72
CA PRO A 141 20.22 44.45 30.94
C PRO A 141 19.77 43.11 31.50
N ASP A 142 19.83 42.94 32.82
CA ASP A 142 19.35 41.72 33.48
C ASP A 142 17.84 41.55 33.28
N ARG A 143 17.11 42.67 33.21
CA ARG A 143 15.68 42.68 32.93
C ARG A 143 15.36 42.38 31.46
N ALA A 144 16.14 42.89 30.51
CA ALA A 144 16.02 42.57 29.09
C ALA A 144 16.32 41.08 28.83
N ALA A 145 17.39 40.53 29.40
CA ALA A 145 17.73 39.12 29.30
C ALA A 145 16.69 38.21 29.99
N THR A 146 16.07 38.67 31.08
CA THR A 146 14.97 37.94 31.72
C THR A 146 13.70 37.98 30.88
N LEU A 147 13.35 39.13 30.29
CA LEU A 147 12.20 39.25 29.39
C LEU A 147 12.37 38.49 28.09
N SER A 148 13.59 38.44 27.54
CA SER A 148 13.91 37.59 26.38
C SER A 148 13.63 36.10 26.68
N ARG A 149 14.08 35.60 27.85
CA ARG A 149 13.79 34.22 28.28
C ARG A 149 12.30 33.98 28.56
N GLU A 150 11.59 34.94 29.15
CA GLU A 150 10.13 34.84 29.36
C GLU A 150 9.38 34.78 28.01
N LEU A 151 9.79 35.60 27.04
CA LEU A 151 9.22 35.66 25.70
C LEU A 151 9.45 34.35 24.93
N GLU A 152 10.68 33.85 24.92
CA GLU A 152 11.04 32.60 24.24
C GLU A 152 10.27 31.41 24.83
N ARG A 153 10.17 31.34 26.17
CA ARG A 153 9.41 30.29 26.86
C ARG A 153 7.94 30.29 26.48
N GLU A 154 7.27 31.44 26.49
CA GLU A 154 5.85 31.51 26.15
C GLU A 154 5.61 31.27 24.66
N ILE A 155 6.54 31.63 23.77
CA ILE A 155 6.46 31.31 22.35
C ILE A 155 6.63 29.81 22.09
N GLN A 156 7.59 29.15 22.73
CA GLN A 156 7.73 27.69 22.60
C GLN A 156 6.45 26.96 23.05
N LEU A 157 5.85 27.42 24.15
CA LEU A 157 4.58 26.88 24.63
C LEU A 157 3.41 27.18 23.68
N PHE A 158 3.37 28.36 23.08
CA PHE A 158 2.39 28.72 22.05
C PHE A 158 2.55 27.85 20.79
N GLN A 159 3.78 27.64 20.31
CA GLN A 159 4.09 26.79 19.16
C GLN A 159 3.73 25.31 19.41
N LEU A 160 3.98 24.80 20.61
CA LEU A 160 3.63 23.42 20.97
C LEU A 160 2.12 23.23 21.06
N LEU A 161 1.40 24.19 21.65
CA LEU A 161 -0.07 24.13 21.76
C LEU A 161 -0.74 24.26 20.39
N THR A 162 -0.28 25.20 19.57
CA THR A 162 -0.76 25.36 18.19
C THR A 162 -0.40 24.13 17.36
N GLY A 163 0.80 23.56 17.48
CA GLY A 163 1.20 22.33 16.80
C GLY A 163 0.31 21.13 17.16
N LEU A 164 -0.01 20.95 18.45
CA LEU A 164 -0.94 19.92 18.90
C LEU A 164 -2.36 20.14 18.37
N GLN A 165 -2.86 21.38 18.38
CA GLN A 165 -4.17 21.71 17.81
C GLN A 165 -4.23 21.48 16.30
N HIS A 166 -3.14 21.75 15.55
CA HIS A 166 -3.06 21.38 14.14
C HIS A 166 -3.02 19.87 13.96
N GLY A 167 -2.34 19.11 14.84
CA GLY A 167 -2.37 17.65 14.85
C GLY A 167 -3.78 17.10 15.04
N PHE A 168 -4.52 17.62 16.03
CA PHE A 168 -5.91 17.20 16.28
C PHE A 168 -6.87 17.65 15.18
N ALA A 169 -6.71 18.86 14.62
CA ALA A 169 -7.51 19.31 13.48
C ALA A 169 -7.20 18.52 12.20
N ILE A 170 -5.94 18.08 12.01
CA ILE A 170 -5.57 17.17 10.91
C ILE A 170 -6.11 15.77 11.17
N ASP A 171 -6.16 15.28 12.41
CA ASP A 171 -6.79 14.00 12.74
C ASP A 171 -8.31 14.03 12.53
N ASP A 172 -8.99 15.11 12.94
CA ASP A 172 -10.42 15.31 12.65
C ASP A 172 -10.67 15.46 11.15
N VAL A 173 -9.89 16.29 10.45
CA VAL A 173 -9.99 16.45 9.00
C VAL A 173 -9.59 15.18 8.25
N THR A 174 -8.66 14.37 8.75
CA THR A 174 -8.37 13.04 8.17
C THR A 174 -9.46 12.03 8.52
N HIS A 175 -10.22 12.21 9.59
CA HIS A 175 -11.43 11.42 9.85
C HIS A 175 -12.58 11.81 8.92
N THR A 176 -12.77 13.10 8.62
CA THR A 176 -13.75 13.58 7.64
C THR A 176 -13.32 13.26 6.21
N ILE A 177 -12.04 13.42 5.87
CA ILE A 177 -11.48 13.04 4.57
C ILE A 177 -11.46 11.52 4.42
N ARG A 178 -11.23 10.71 5.47
CA ARG A 178 -11.40 9.25 5.40
C ARG A 178 -12.84 8.84 5.04
N GLY A 179 -13.84 9.65 5.40
CA GLY A 179 -15.21 9.49 4.92
C GLY A 179 -15.38 9.68 3.41
N ASP A 180 -14.48 10.46 2.78
CA ASP A 180 -14.49 10.81 1.35
C ASP A 180 -13.42 10.11 0.52
N ILE A 181 -12.48 9.39 1.14
CA ILE A 181 -11.50 8.57 0.43
C ILE A 181 -12.22 7.37 -0.17
N ARG A 182 -12.70 7.52 -1.41
CA ARG A 182 -13.32 6.44 -2.20
C ARG A 182 -12.35 5.30 -2.52
N TYR A 183 -11.05 5.51 -2.39
CA TYR A 183 -10.01 4.57 -2.79
C TYR A 183 -8.88 4.48 -1.78
N ASP A 184 -8.48 3.27 -1.40
CA ASP A 184 -7.37 3.02 -0.48
C ASP A 184 -6.02 2.86 -1.20
N GLY A 185 -5.78 3.74 -2.17
CA GLY A 185 -4.71 3.61 -3.16
C GLY A 185 -5.29 3.18 -4.51
N GLN A 186 -5.24 1.88 -4.80
CA GLN A 186 -5.68 1.35 -6.11
C GLN A 186 -7.09 0.76 -6.12
N PHE A 187 -7.66 0.42 -4.96
CA PHE A 187 -8.95 -0.28 -4.86
C PHE A 187 -9.99 0.57 -4.15
N ARG A 188 -11.28 0.24 -4.34
CA ARG A 188 -12.37 0.98 -3.71
C ARG A 188 -12.37 0.72 -2.20
N ALA A 189 -12.40 1.79 -1.41
CA ALA A 189 -12.70 1.69 0.02
C ALA A 189 -14.23 1.58 0.16
N LEU A 190 -14.71 0.43 0.64
CA LEU A 190 -16.14 0.13 0.72
C LEU A 190 -16.64 0.29 2.16
N ARG A 191 -17.86 0.82 2.31
CA ARG A 191 -18.61 0.82 3.58
C ARG A 191 -19.70 -0.25 3.51
N ASP A 192 -20.20 -0.68 4.67
CA ASP A 192 -21.29 -1.66 4.72
C ASP A 192 -22.53 -1.18 3.96
N CYS A 193 -22.84 0.12 4.02
CA CYS A 193 -23.97 0.71 3.30
C CYS A 193 -23.79 0.77 1.78
N ASP A 194 -22.58 0.57 1.26
CA ASP A 194 -22.31 0.52 -0.19
C ASP A 194 -22.55 -0.90 -0.75
N VAL A 195 -22.83 -1.89 0.11
CA VAL A 195 -22.95 -3.31 -0.25
C VAL A 195 -24.35 -3.84 0.07
N GLU A 196 -25.12 -4.11 -0.98
CA GLU A 196 -26.39 -4.81 -0.86
C GLU A 196 -26.13 -6.33 -0.97
N LYS A 197 -26.00 -7.00 0.17
CA LYS A 197 -25.81 -8.46 0.21
C LYS A 197 -27.09 -9.17 -0.27
N LEU A 198 -26.90 -10.14 -1.16
CA LEU A 198 -27.94 -11.01 -1.71
C LEU A 198 -27.78 -12.41 -1.08
N ASP A 199 -27.51 -13.43 -1.91
CA ASP A 199 -27.50 -14.83 -1.50
C ASP A 199 -26.11 -15.30 -1.06
N THR A 200 -26.08 -16.28 -0.17
CA THR A 200 -24.81 -16.97 0.17
C THR A 200 -24.49 -18.01 -0.91
N ILE A 201 -23.33 -17.87 -1.54
CA ILE A 201 -22.85 -18.78 -2.58
C ILE A 201 -22.17 -19.99 -1.94
N ARG A 202 -21.26 -19.75 -0.99
CA ARG A 202 -20.46 -20.80 -0.36
C ARG A 202 -20.07 -20.43 1.06
N ARG A 203 -19.94 -21.46 1.90
CA ARG A 203 -19.35 -21.37 3.25
C ARG A 203 -18.22 -22.38 3.35
N HIS A 204 -17.11 -21.99 3.97
CA HIS A 204 -15.97 -22.88 4.22
C HIS A 204 -15.45 -22.67 5.64
N LYS A 205 -15.49 -23.73 6.44
CA LYS A 205 -15.00 -23.69 7.82
C LYS A 205 -13.47 -23.83 7.81
N THR A 206 -12.79 -22.86 8.40
CA THR A 206 -11.34 -22.86 8.61
C THR A 206 -11.05 -22.87 10.11
N SER A 207 -9.77 -22.96 10.48
CA SER A 207 -9.34 -22.77 11.87
C SER A 207 -9.57 -21.35 12.40
N GLU A 208 -9.78 -20.37 11.52
CA GLU A 208 -9.93 -18.96 11.87
C GLU A 208 -11.40 -18.52 12.01
N GLY A 209 -12.35 -19.35 11.54
CA GLY A 209 -13.78 -19.04 11.49
C GLY A 209 -14.43 -19.64 10.25
N THR A 210 -15.62 -19.16 9.88
CA THR A 210 -16.27 -19.59 8.63
C THR A 210 -16.10 -18.51 7.57
N ILE A 211 -15.36 -18.80 6.50
CA ILE A 211 -15.29 -17.90 5.35
C ILE A 211 -16.60 -18.03 4.57
N VAL A 212 -17.25 -16.90 4.33
CA VAL A 212 -18.51 -16.83 3.59
C VAL A 212 -18.28 -16.03 2.33
N TRP A 213 -18.69 -16.60 1.19
CA TRP A 213 -18.81 -15.91 -0.08
C TRP A 213 -20.30 -15.69 -0.36
N ALA A 214 -20.69 -14.43 -0.53
CA ALA A 214 -22.07 -14.06 -0.82
C ALA A 214 -22.12 -13.17 -2.07
N SER A 215 -23.14 -13.35 -2.90
CA SER A 215 -23.43 -12.40 -3.97
C SER A 215 -23.88 -11.07 -3.35
N ALA A 216 -23.53 -9.97 -4.00
CA ALA A 216 -23.91 -8.63 -3.56
C ALA A 216 -23.99 -7.67 -4.73
N ARG A 217 -24.78 -6.59 -4.61
CA ARG A 217 -24.73 -5.46 -5.53
C ARG A 217 -23.90 -4.33 -4.93
N ILE A 218 -22.94 -3.84 -5.71
CA ILE A 218 -22.06 -2.73 -5.35
C ILE A 218 -21.99 -1.78 -6.54
N ASP A 219 -22.36 -0.51 -6.34
CA ASP A 219 -22.56 0.47 -7.42
C ASP A 219 -23.46 -0.07 -8.56
N GLY A 220 -24.47 -0.88 -8.21
CA GLY A 220 -25.41 -1.49 -9.17
C GLY A 220 -24.88 -2.71 -9.95
N GLN A 221 -23.62 -3.11 -9.75
CA GLN A 221 -23.03 -4.29 -10.40
C GLN A 221 -23.07 -5.51 -9.48
N LEU A 222 -23.39 -6.68 -10.03
CA LEU A 222 -23.33 -7.94 -9.29
C LEU A 222 -21.86 -8.36 -9.06
N MET A 223 -21.50 -8.51 -7.79
CA MET A 223 -20.18 -8.90 -7.32
C MET A 223 -20.30 -9.99 -6.26
N VAL A 224 -19.16 -10.50 -5.80
CA VAL A 224 -19.10 -11.41 -4.66
C VAL A 224 -18.34 -10.76 -3.52
N VAL A 225 -18.93 -10.74 -2.34
CA VAL A 225 -18.26 -10.35 -1.10
C VAL A 225 -17.81 -11.57 -0.33
N ARG A 226 -16.56 -11.52 0.14
CA ARG A 226 -15.95 -12.52 1.01
C ARG A 226 -15.72 -11.90 2.37
N TYR A 227 -16.21 -12.53 3.43
CA TYR A 227 -15.99 -12.10 4.80
C TYR A 227 -15.84 -13.31 5.73
N LEU A 228 -15.26 -13.07 6.90
CA LEU A 228 -15.09 -14.09 7.93
C LEU A 228 -16.23 -13.94 8.94
N GLU A 229 -17.10 -14.93 9.04
CA GLU A 229 -18.13 -15.01 10.06
C GLU A 229 -17.48 -15.53 11.35
N SER A 230 -17.40 -14.67 12.38
CA SER A 230 -16.85 -15.01 13.68
C SER A 230 -17.90 -15.76 14.51
N GLU A 231 -17.52 -16.86 15.15
CA GLU A 231 -18.40 -17.50 16.15
C GLU A 231 -18.52 -16.55 17.37
N GLU A 232 -19.74 -16.40 17.93
CA GLU A 232 -20.16 -15.34 18.88
C GLU A 232 -19.29 -15.16 20.15
N ASN A 233 -18.29 -16.01 20.38
CA ASN A 233 -17.43 -16.00 21.57
C ASN A 233 -15.96 -15.62 21.32
N GLU A 234 -15.54 -15.34 20.08
CA GLU A 234 -14.15 -14.96 19.79
C GLU A 234 -13.98 -13.45 19.56
N GLN A 235 -12.99 -12.85 20.22
CA GLN A 235 -12.74 -11.40 20.15
C GLN A 235 -12.42 -10.96 18.70
N PRO A 236 -13.02 -9.85 18.22
CA PRO A 236 -12.76 -9.28 16.91
C PRO A 236 -11.35 -8.67 16.87
N GLY A 237 -10.35 -9.49 16.55
CA GLY A 237 -8.95 -9.07 16.61
C GLY A 237 -8.07 -9.76 15.57
N LYS A 238 -7.90 -9.11 14.42
CA LYS A 238 -6.77 -9.27 13.48
C LYS A 238 -6.60 -10.61 12.74
N ARG A 239 -7.66 -11.33 12.37
CA ARG A 239 -7.52 -12.45 11.43
C ARG A 239 -7.66 -11.97 9.98
N LYS A 240 -6.52 -11.66 9.36
CA LYS A 240 -6.44 -11.38 7.92
C LYS A 240 -6.00 -12.64 7.21
N THR A 241 -6.89 -13.25 6.43
CA THR A 241 -6.48 -14.27 5.47
C THR A 241 -5.61 -13.62 4.39
N ALA A 242 -4.49 -14.23 4.01
CA ALA A 242 -3.56 -13.67 3.01
C ALA A 242 -4.12 -13.60 1.57
N TYR A 243 -5.30 -14.18 1.33
CA TYR A 243 -5.84 -14.35 -0.02
C TYR A 243 -6.19 -13.04 -0.75
N PRO A 244 -6.89 -12.06 -0.15
CA PRO A 244 -7.14 -10.78 -0.81
C PRO A 244 -5.85 -10.01 -1.15
N GLU A 245 -4.80 -10.18 -0.35
CA GLU A 245 -3.49 -9.57 -0.63
C GLU A 245 -2.80 -10.21 -1.84
N LEU A 246 -2.95 -11.53 -2.01
CA LEU A 246 -2.54 -12.22 -3.24
C LEU A 246 -3.31 -11.69 -4.45
N LEU A 247 -4.63 -11.55 -4.33
CA LEU A 247 -5.48 -11.04 -5.41
C LEU A 247 -5.21 -9.57 -5.77
N THR A 248 -4.72 -8.77 -4.82
CA THR A 248 -4.30 -7.38 -5.06
C THR A 248 -3.27 -7.31 -6.20
N LYS A 249 -2.30 -8.24 -6.24
CA LYS A 249 -1.24 -8.25 -7.26
C LYS A 249 -1.77 -8.52 -8.67
N VAL A 250 -2.74 -9.42 -8.79
CA VAL A 250 -3.34 -9.81 -10.08
C VAL A 250 -4.53 -8.95 -10.50
N SER A 251 -4.92 -7.97 -9.69
CA SER A 251 -6.08 -7.10 -9.98
C SER A 251 -5.71 -5.71 -10.49
N THR A 252 -4.42 -5.43 -10.71
CA THR A 252 -3.96 -4.15 -11.27
C THR A 252 -4.19 -4.10 -12.78
N LEU A 253 -4.28 -2.89 -13.34
CA LEU A 253 -4.55 -2.68 -14.78
C LEU A 253 -3.62 -3.50 -15.69
N ASN A 254 -2.33 -3.55 -15.37
CA ASN A 254 -1.32 -4.22 -16.18
C ASN A 254 -1.18 -5.72 -15.86
N ALA A 255 -1.59 -6.14 -14.67
CA ALA A 255 -1.46 -7.53 -14.21
C ALA A 255 -2.72 -8.36 -14.44
N SER A 256 -3.87 -7.71 -14.64
CA SER A 256 -5.16 -8.37 -14.64
C SER A 256 -5.46 -9.16 -15.90
N HIS A 257 -6.31 -10.18 -15.73
CA HIS A 257 -6.84 -10.98 -16.82
C HIS A 257 -8.36 -11.03 -16.70
N ARG A 258 -9.08 -10.90 -17.82
CA ARG A 258 -10.55 -10.78 -17.82
C ARG A 258 -11.28 -11.99 -17.22
N ASN A 259 -10.68 -13.18 -17.35
CA ASN A 259 -11.23 -14.45 -16.86
C ASN A 259 -10.58 -14.90 -15.53
N VAL A 260 -9.87 -14.00 -14.84
CA VAL A 260 -9.42 -14.19 -13.44
C VAL A 260 -10.23 -13.24 -12.56
N VAL A 261 -10.57 -13.65 -11.34
CA VAL A 261 -11.23 -12.77 -10.39
C VAL A 261 -10.42 -11.50 -10.14
N GLN A 262 -11.11 -10.37 -10.00
CA GLN A 262 -10.47 -9.09 -9.69
C GLN A 262 -10.99 -8.54 -8.37
N LEU A 263 -10.08 -8.15 -7.49
CA LEU A 263 -10.40 -7.36 -6.30
C LEU A 263 -10.96 -6.01 -6.74
N TYR A 264 -12.20 -5.71 -6.32
CA TYR A 264 -12.84 -4.43 -6.58
C TYR A 264 -12.53 -3.43 -5.46
N GLY A 265 -12.65 -3.90 -4.23
CA GLY A 265 -12.54 -3.07 -3.04
C GLY A 265 -12.54 -3.89 -1.77
N ARG A 266 -12.28 -3.22 -0.65
CA ARG A 266 -12.29 -3.82 0.67
C ARG A 266 -12.83 -2.84 1.70
N GLN A 267 -13.34 -3.39 2.79
CA GLN A 267 -13.84 -2.57 3.90
C GLN A 267 -12.68 -1.82 4.56
N ALA A 268 -12.85 -0.52 4.78
CA ALA A 268 -11.85 0.33 5.42
C ALA A 268 -11.85 0.21 6.96
N ALA A 269 -12.96 -0.27 7.55
CA ALA A 269 -13.15 -0.37 8.98
C ALA A 269 -12.54 -1.65 9.58
N PRO A 270 -12.06 -1.61 10.83
CA PRO A 270 -11.47 -2.77 11.50
C PRO A 270 -12.49 -3.75 12.10
N GLU A 271 -13.74 -3.34 12.30
CA GLU A 271 -14.77 -4.12 13.03
C GLU A 271 -15.40 -5.24 12.19
N SER A 272 -15.51 -5.03 10.88
CA SER A 272 -15.87 -6.04 9.88
C SER A 272 -14.86 -5.90 8.75
N MET A 273 -14.28 -7.02 8.31
CA MET A 273 -13.38 -7.03 7.16
C MET A 273 -13.98 -7.92 6.08
N PHE A 274 -14.57 -7.29 5.06
CA PHE A 274 -14.92 -7.96 3.81
C PHE A 274 -14.07 -7.45 2.64
N SER A 275 -13.97 -8.29 1.62
CA SER A 275 -13.40 -7.96 0.31
C SER A 275 -14.42 -8.25 -0.78
N ALA A 276 -14.55 -7.33 -1.73
CA ALA A 276 -15.46 -7.44 -2.86
C ALA A 276 -14.70 -7.80 -4.14
N PHE A 277 -15.28 -8.71 -4.92
CA PHE A 277 -14.65 -9.31 -6.10
C PHE A 277 -15.54 -9.25 -7.33
N ARG A 278 -14.94 -8.93 -8.47
CA ARG A 278 -15.53 -9.09 -9.80
C ARG A 278 -15.28 -10.52 -10.30
N SER A 279 -16.10 -11.45 -9.84
CA SER A 279 -16.03 -12.89 -10.21
C SER A 279 -17.24 -13.39 -10.99
N GLY A 280 -18.38 -12.68 -10.90
CA GLY A 280 -19.67 -13.30 -11.14
C GLY A 280 -20.13 -14.14 -9.96
N GLY A 281 -21.44 -14.40 -9.87
CA GLY A 281 -22.06 -15.05 -8.72
C GLY A 281 -22.62 -16.45 -8.99
N ARG A 282 -22.67 -16.90 -10.26
CA ARG A 282 -23.26 -18.19 -10.63
C ARG A 282 -22.18 -19.26 -10.75
N ASP A 283 -22.47 -20.48 -10.33
CA ASP A 283 -21.60 -21.62 -10.57
C ASP A 283 -21.52 -21.94 -12.08
N LEU A 284 -20.30 -22.13 -12.58
CA LEU A 284 -20.07 -22.38 -14.01
C LEU A 284 -20.71 -23.67 -14.51
N VAL A 285 -20.65 -24.73 -13.70
CA VAL A 285 -21.14 -26.05 -14.10
C VAL A 285 -22.66 -26.05 -14.14
N GLU A 286 -23.29 -25.44 -13.14
CA GLU A 286 -24.73 -25.22 -13.12
C GLU A 286 -25.20 -24.32 -14.27
N PHE A 287 -24.46 -23.25 -14.57
CA PHE A 287 -24.73 -22.39 -15.72
C PHE A 287 -24.68 -23.16 -17.04
N VAL A 288 -23.65 -23.98 -17.24
CA VAL A 288 -23.50 -24.79 -18.45
C VAL A 288 -24.57 -25.88 -18.55
N LYS A 289 -25.00 -26.46 -17.43
CA LYS A 289 -26.09 -27.45 -17.40
C LYS A 289 -27.44 -26.82 -17.73
N SER A 290 -27.72 -25.62 -17.20
CA SER A 290 -29.00 -24.92 -17.42
C SER A 290 -29.14 -24.33 -18.83
N THR A 291 -28.03 -24.07 -19.51
CA THR A 291 -28.01 -23.57 -20.90
C THR A 291 -28.06 -24.67 -21.96
N ARG A 292 -28.08 -25.95 -21.57
CA ARG A 292 -28.18 -27.05 -22.53
C ARG A 292 -29.52 -26.98 -23.25
N PRO A 293 -29.54 -27.04 -24.59
CA PRO A 293 -30.79 -26.99 -25.33
C PRO A 293 -31.63 -28.20 -24.96
N THR A 294 -32.89 -27.97 -24.56
CA THR A 294 -33.91 -29.00 -24.58
C THR A 294 -34.05 -29.48 -26.03
N LYS A 295 -34.24 -30.79 -26.25
CA LYS A 295 -34.05 -31.52 -27.53
C LYS A 295 -34.82 -30.98 -28.77
N THR A 296 -35.54 -29.87 -28.66
CA THR A 296 -36.60 -29.44 -29.58
C THR A 296 -36.29 -28.25 -30.48
N GLU A 297 -35.17 -27.53 -30.35
CA GLU A 297 -34.96 -26.29 -31.12
C GLU A 297 -33.67 -26.26 -31.97
N GLY A 298 -33.84 -25.90 -33.24
CA GLY A 298 -32.88 -26.05 -34.34
C GLY A 298 -31.64 -25.15 -34.33
N CYS A 299 -31.35 -24.40 -33.26
CA CYS A 299 -30.09 -23.63 -33.14
C CYS A 299 -29.03 -24.42 -32.35
N VAL A 300 -28.69 -25.59 -32.88
CA VAL A 300 -27.97 -26.61 -32.13
C VAL A 300 -26.45 -26.36 -32.09
N GLN A 301 -25.87 -25.68 -33.08
CA GLN A 301 -24.40 -25.55 -33.21
C GLN A 301 -23.80 -24.46 -32.30
N GLU A 302 -24.37 -23.24 -32.26
CA GLU A 302 -23.79 -22.13 -31.50
C GLU A 302 -23.76 -22.43 -29.98
N ILE A 303 -24.86 -22.94 -29.44
CA ILE A 303 -25.01 -23.26 -28.01
C ILE A 303 -24.01 -24.35 -27.58
N ARG A 304 -23.67 -25.30 -28.47
CA ARG A 304 -22.74 -26.39 -28.18
C ARG A 304 -21.27 -25.95 -28.16
N SER A 305 -20.92 -24.88 -28.85
CA SER A 305 -19.54 -24.36 -28.86
C SER A 305 -19.19 -23.56 -27.59
N GLN A 306 -20.20 -23.02 -26.89
CA GLN A 306 -20.00 -22.12 -25.75
C GLN A 306 -19.21 -22.75 -24.58
N PRO A 307 -19.47 -23.99 -24.13
CA PRO A 307 -18.66 -24.60 -23.06
C PRO A 307 -17.19 -24.78 -23.47
N LEU A 308 -16.92 -25.09 -24.75
CA LEU A 308 -15.57 -25.21 -25.27
C LEU A 308 -14.85 -23.84 -25.31
N VAL A 309 -15.56 -22.79 -25.72
CA VAL A 309 -15.08 -21.39 -25.63
C VAL A 309 -14.72 -21.03 -24.19
N MET A 310 -15.56 -21.39 -23.23
CA MET A 310 -15.31 -21.16 -21.80
C MET A 310 -14.07 -21.92 -21.32
N ALA A 311 -13.90 -23.19 -21.73
CA ALA A 311 -12.73 -23.99 -21.38
C ALA A 311 -11.42 -23.33 -21.84
N TYR A 312 -11.36 -22.85 -23.09
CA TYR A 312 -10.18 -22.11 -23.57
C TYR A 312 -9.93 -20.81 -22.81
N LYS A 313 -10.98 -20.05 -22.46
CA LYS A 313 -10.84 -18.83 -21.64
C LYS A 313 -10.28 -19.12 -20.25
N LEU A 314 -10.67 -20.24 -19.64
CA LEU A 314 -10.15 -20.66 -18.34
C LEU A 314 -8.71 -21.20 -18.42
N LEU A 315 -8.38 -21.93 -19.49
CA LEU A 315 -7.00 -22.36 -19.74
C LEU A 315 -6.07 -21.17 -19.96
N ASP A 316 -6.50 -20.16 -20.72
CA ASP A 316 -5.75 -18.91 -20.93
C ASP A 316 -5.56 -18.13 -19.61
N ALA A 317 -6.61 -18.04 -18.79
CA ALA A 317 -6.53 -17.44 -17.46
C ALA A 317 -5.53 -18.18 -16.55
N SER A 318 -5.53 -19.51 -16.58
CA SER A 318 -4.61 -20.35 -15.80
C SER A 318 -3.17 -20.21 -16.29
N TRP A 319 -2.97 -20.15 -17.61
CA TRP A 319 -1.68 -19.82 -18.21
C TRP A 319 -1.16 -18.48 -17.71
N HIS A 320 -2.02 -17.45 -17.71
CA HIS A 320 -1.66 -16.09 -17.28
C HIS A 320 -1.21 -16.06 -15.81
N LEU A 321 -1.95 -16.73 -14.92
CA LEU A 321 -1.57 -16.85 -13.52
C LEU A 321 -0.19 -17.51 -13.36
N LYS A 322 0.06 -18.61 -14.08
CA LYS A 322 1.31 -19.35 -13.98
C LYS A 322 2.48 -18.55 -14.53
N LYS A 323 2.39 -18.10 -15.79
CA LYS A 323 3.52 -17.48 -16.49
C LYS A 323 3.83 -16.07 -16.03
N ASN A 324 2.81 -15.28 -15.68
CA ASN A 324 3.02 -13.86 -15.37
C ASN A 324 3.14 -13.59 -13.86
N HIS A 325 2.62 -14.50 -13.02
CA HIS A 325 2.54 -14.27 -11.58
C HIS A 325 3.14 -15.40 -10.73
N ASN A 326 3.61 -16.49 -11.33
CA ASN A 326 4.05 -17.72 -10.62
C ASN A 326 2.97 -18.26 -9.67
N LEU A 327 1.71 -18.18 -10.11
CA LEU A 327 0.54 -18.62 -9.37
C LEU A 327 -0.15 -19.77 -10.10
N LEU A 328 -0.71 -20.72 -9.37
CA LEU A 328 -1.50 -21.82 -9.91
C LEU A 328 -2.93 -21.71 -9.41
N TRP A 329 -3.88 -21.94 -10.30
CA TRP A 329 -5.27 -22.15 -9.93
C TRP A 329 -5.52 -23.65 -9.71
N THR A 330 -5.90 -24.01 -8.49
CA THR A 330 -6.15 -25.40 -8.03
C THR A 330 -7.62 -25.67 -7.79
N GLY A 331 -8.49 -24.73 -8.15
CA GLY A 331 -9.93 -24.81 -7.87
C GLY A 331 -10.66 -25.89 -8.64
N LEU A 332 -11.68 -26.44 -8.00
CA LEU A 332 -12.65 -27.37 -8.60
C LEU A 332 -13.86 -26.65 -9.22
N SER A 333 -13.97 -25.35 -8.99
CA SER A 333 -15.16 -24.56 -9.33
C SER A 333 -14.75 -23.20 -9.87
N ALA A 334 -15.44 -22.75 -10.91
CA ALA A 334 -15.32 -21.41 -11.48
C ALA A 334 -16.69 -20.74 -11.45
N THR A 335 -16.71 -19.42 -11.59
CA THR A 335 -17.95 -18.63 -11.59
C THR A 335 -18.21 -18.00 -12.93
N VAL A 336 -19.47 -17.62 -13.17
CA VAL A 336 -19.92 -16.93 -14.37
C VAL A 336 -20.54 -15.60 -13.99
N ASP A 337 -20.14 -14.54 -14.69
CA ASP A 337 -20.72 -13.21 -14.51
C ASP A 337 -22.05 -13.02 -15.28
N GLU A 338 -22.68 -11.86 -15.12
CA GLU A 338 -23.98 -11.57 -15.74
C GLU A 338 -23.94 -11.60 -17.27
N SER A 339 -22.76 -11.47 -17.88
CA SER A 339 -22.57 -11.55 -19.33
C SER A 339 -22.31 -12.97 -19.84
N GLY A 340 -22.25 -13.96 -18.94
CA GLY A 340 -21.90 -15.33 -19.30
C GLY A 340 -20.39 -15.58 -19.41
N GLU A 341 -19.54 -14.66 -18.93
CA GLU A 341 -18.09 -14.81 -18.99
C GLU A 341 -17.57 -15.59 -17.76
N PRO A 342 -16.75 -16.64 -17.98
CA PRO A 342 -16.26 -17.49 -16.89
C PRO A 342 -15.05 -16.85 -16.19
N ARG A 343 -14.92 -17.07 -14.88
CA ARG A 343 -13.81 -16.54 -14.06
C ARG A 343 -13.33 -17.56 -13.02
N ILE A 344 -12.03 -17.60 -12.80
CA ILE A 344 -11.36 -18.47 -11.82
C ILE A 344 -10.80 -17.67 -10.64
N GLY A 345 -10.56 -18.33 -9.50
CA GLY A 345 -9.87 -17.72 -8.37
C GLY A 345 -10.75 -17.16 -7.26
N LEU A 346 -12.05 -17.46 -7.21
CA LEU A 346 -12.92 -16.86 -6.20
C LEU A 346 -12.76 -17.49 -4.79
N PHE A 347 -12.47 -18.79 -4.73
CA PHE A 347 -12.68 -19.61 -3.53
C PHE A 347 -11.38 -19.99 -2.82
N ASP A 348 -10.47 -19.03 -2.64
CA ASP A 348 -9.17 -19.24 -2.00
C ASP A 348 -8.31 -20.33 -2.69
N ASP A 349 -8.52 -20.50 -4.00
CA ASP A 349 -8.04 -21.61 -4.83
C ASP A 349 -6.93 -21.19 -5.81
N ILE A 350 -6.29 -20.05 -5.52
CA ILE A 350 -5.05 -19.62 -6.19
C ILE A 350 -3.92 -19.73 -5.18
N VAL A 351 -2.91 -20.51 -5.53
CA VAL A 351 -1.75 -20.79 -4.68
C VAL A 351 -0.46 -20.40 -5.38
N ASP A 352 0.60 -20.21 -4.60
CA ASP A 352 1.95 -20.08 -5.12
C ASP A 352 2.36 -21.37 -5.84
N GLU A 353 2.94 -21.27 -7.04
CA GLU A 353 3.39 -22.42 -7.83
C GLU A 353 4.33 -23.34 -7.04
N GLN A 354 5.18 -22.79 -6.17
CA GLN A 354 6.10 -23.58 -5.36
C GLN A 354 5.38 -24.45 -4.33
N LYS A 355 4.20 -24.02 -3.88
CA LYS A 355 3.37 -24.73 -2.90
C LYS A 355 2.38 -25.69 -3.55
N GLY A 356 2.05 -25.49 -4.82
CA GLY A 356 0.99 -26.20 -5.54
C GLY A 356 1.42 -27.48 -6.29
N ARG A 357 2.62 -28.01 -6.07
CA ARG A 357 3.07 -29.25 -6.73
C ARG A 357 2.34 -30.46 -6.15
N GLY A 358 1.21 -30.84 -6.72
CA GLY A 358 0.54 -32.07 -6.32
C GLY A 358 -0.55 -32.48 -7.28
N ASP A 359 -1.66 -31.75 -7.26
CA ASP A 359 -2.87 -32.25 -7.90
C ASP A 359 -3.46 -31.21 -8.84
N ALA A 360 -3.55 -31.61 -10.12
CA ALA A 360 -4.19 -30.84 -11.16
C ALA A 360 -5.73 -30.96 -11.02
N ALA A 361 -6.24 -30.66 -9.83
CA ALA A 361 -7.62 -30.86 -9.41
C ALA A 361 -8.61 -30.14 -10.35
N ASN A 362 -8.18 -28.99 -10.88
CA ASN A 362 -8.91 -28.21 -11.87
C ASN A 362 -9.19 -28.98 -13.18
N ILE A 363 -8.58 -30.14 -13.46
CA ILE A 363 -8.89 -30.91 -14.66
C ILE A 363 -10.36 -31.31 -14.75
N THR A 364 -10.99 -31.53 -13.61
CA THR A 364 -12.40 -31.93 -13.53
C THR A 364 -13.29 -30.89 -14.21
N ILE A 365 -13.04 -29.60 -14.00
CA ILE A 365 -13.87 -28.54 -14.59
C ILE A 365 -13.73 -28.49 -16.12
N TYR A 366 -12.52 -28.76 -16.62
CA TYR A 366 -12.28 -28.84 -18.05
C TYR A 366 -13.04 -30.03 -18.62
N ILE A 367 -12.92 -31.22 -18.01
CA ILE A 367 -13.67 -32.41 -18.42
C ILE A 367 -15.16 -32.11 -18.50
N GLU A 368 -15.75 -31.45 -17.49
CA GLU A 368 -17.17 -31.11 -17.49
C GLU A 368 -17.57 -30.15 -18.62
N LEU A 369 -16.76 -29.13 -18.90
CA LEU A 369 -16.98 -28.21 -20.02
C LEU A 369 -16.86 -28.91 -21.37
N PHE A 370 -15.89 -29.79 -21.52
CA PHE A 370 -15.70 -30.57 -22.74
C PHE A 370 -16.82 -31.58 -22.95
N VAL A 371 -17.25 -32.29 -21.90
CA VAL A 371 -18.42 -33.17 -21.97
C VAL A 371 -19.67 -32.36 -22.32
N ALA A 372 -19.82 -31.15 -21.79
CA ALA A 372 -20.95 -30.29 -22.10
C ALA A 372 -20.96 -29.74 -23.55
N SER A 373 -19.79 -29.64 -24.20
CA SER A 373 -19.71 -29.23 -25.61
C SER A 373 -19.94 -30.35 -26.61
N THR A 374 -20.08 -31.60 -26.15
CA THR A 374 -20.38 -32.73 -27.02
C THR A 374 -21.82 -32.69 -27.53
N ALA A 375 -21.96 -32.96 -28.81
CA ALA A 375 -23.21 -32.87 -29.56
C ALA A 375 -24.17 -34.01 -29.28
N ILE A 376 -23.61 -35.19 -29.05
CA ILE A 376 -24.34 -36.41 -28.79
C ILE A 376 -23.61 -37.11 -27.67
N MET A 377 -24.31 -37.30 -26.54
CA MET A 377 -23.96 -38.31 -25.56
C MET A 377 -24.93 -39.46 -25.80
N LEU A 378 -24.56 -40.37 -26.70
CA LEU A 378 -25.27 -41.63 -26.84
C LEU A 378 -24.82 -42.49 -25.66
N ASN A 379 -25.66 -42.55 -24.63
CA ASN A 379 -25.55 -43.55 -23.59
C ASN A 379 -26.43 -44.73 -24.02
N GLN A 380 -25.81 -45.75 -24.62
CA GLN A 380 -26.45 -47.04 -24.80
C GLN A 380 -25.98 -47.94 -23.67
N ALA A 381 -26.77 -47.97 -22.59
CA ALA A 381 -26.63 -48.99 -21.56
C ALA A 381 -27.27 -50.27 -22.11
N THR A 382 -26.46 -51.27 -22.40
CA THR A 382 -27.00 -52.61 -22.70
C THR A 382 -27.18 -53.38 -21.40
N ASP A 383 -28.42 -53.78 -21.11
CA ASP A 383 -28.74 -54.58 -19.92
C ASP A 383 -27.99 -55.93 -19.92
N VAL A 384 -27.63 -56.46 -21.10
CA VAL A 384 -26.89 -57.71 -21.28
C VAL A 384 -26.07 -57.64 -22.56
N VAL A 385 -24.81 -58.11 -22.53
CA VAL A 385 -23.90 -58.16 -23.70
C VAL A 385 -24.48 -58.92 -24.89
N GLU A 386 -25.37 -59.88 -24.66
CA GLU A 386 -26.07 -60.63 -25.71
C GLU A 386 -26.95 -59.73 -26.58
N LYS A 387 -27.48 -58.63 -26.03
CA LYS A 387 -28.25 -57.62 -26.78
C LYS A 387 -27.38 -56.66 -27.60
N LEU A 388 -26.06 -56.65 -27.38
CA LEU A 388 -25.10 -55.82 -28.14
C LEU A 388 -24.97 -56.30 -29.59
N GLY A 389 -25.13 -57.62 -29.82
CA GLY A 389 -24.98 -58.26 -31.12
C GLY A 389 -26.02 -57.85 -32.17
N ASP A 390 -27.24 -57.49 -31.75
CA ASP A 390 -28.34 -57.20 -32.67
C ASP A 390 -28.49 -55.71 -33.02
N HIS A 391 -27.89 -54.80 -32.26
CA HIS A 391 -28.15 -53.35 -32.40
C HIS A 391 -26.93 -52.48 -32.68
N SER A 392 -25.69 -52.98 -32.53
CA SER A 392 -24.52 -52.15 -32.81
C SER A 392 -23.26 -53.00 -33.01
N ALA A 393 -23.02 -53.47 -34.24
CA ALA A 393 -21.73 -54.05 -34.64
C ALA A 393 -20.56 -53.12 -34.23
N ARG A 394 -20.79 -51.81 -34.34
CA ARG A 394 -19.87 -50.75 -33.90
C ARG A 394 -19.54 -50.83 -32.41
N ALA A 395 -20.50 -51.02 -31.51
CA ALA A 395 -20.22 -51.14 -30.08
C ALA A 395 -19.36 -52.37 -29.76
N ASN A 396 -19.61 -53.49 -30.45
CA ASN A 396 -18.83 -54.71 -30.29
C ASN A 396 -17.39 -54.55 -30.77
N ASP A 397 -17.20 -53.91 -31.94
CA ASP A 397 -15.88 -53.57 -32.48
C ASP A 397 -15.11 -52.67 -31.50
N ILE A 398 -15.79 -51.66 -30.94
CA ILE A 398 -15.13 -50.73 -30.03
C ILE A 398 -14.75 -51.39 -28.69
N VAL A 399 -15.61 -52.21 -28.09
CA VAL A 399 -15.26 -52.95 -26.88
C VAL A 399 -14.11 -53.92 -27.16
N THR A 400 -14.12 -54.55 -28.34
CA THR A 400 -13.04 -55.44 -28.77
C THR A 400 -11.72 -54.68 -28.96
N ASP A 401 -11.74 -53.52 -29.59
CA ASP A 401 -10.57 -52.67 -29.77
C ASP A 401 -10.05 -52.11 -28.44
N PHE A 402 -10.95 -51.76 -27.51
CA PHE A 402 -10.60 -51.37 -26.15
C PHE A 402 -9.90 -52.52 -25.40
N LEU A 403 -10.49 -53.72 -25.41
CA LEU A 403 -9.87 -54.91 -24.84
C LEU A 403 -8.52 -55.21 -25.51
N ARG A 404 -8.40 -54.99 -26.82
CA ARG A 404 -7.13 -55.15 -27.55
C ARG A 404 -6.08 -54.15 -27.08
N GLY A 405 -6.43 -52.88 -26.90
CA GLY A 405 -5.56 -51.83 -26.35
C GLY A 405 -5.04 -52.15 -24.96
N CYS A 406 -5.84 -52.82 -24.13
CA CYS A 406 -5.46 -53.30 -22.80
C CYS A 406 -4.54 -54.55 -22.81
N GLY A 407 -4.18 -55.09 -23.98
CA GLY A 407 -3.53 -56.40 -24.10
C GLY A 407 -4.46 -57.59 -23.75
N ARG A 408 -5.77 -57.34 -23.74
CA ARG A 408 -6.85 -58.26 -23.32
C ARG A 408 -7.74 -58.70 -24.48
N ALA A 409 -7.22 -58.73 -25.70
CA ALA A 409 -7.97 -59.06 -26.92
C ALA A 409 -8.48 -60.51 -27.00
N SER A 410 -8.21 -61.35 -25.99
CA SER A 410 -8.59 -62.76 -25.99
C SER A 410 -10.12 -62.91 -25.94
N PRO A 411 -10.71 -63.81 -26.74
CA PRO A 411 -12.13 -64.18 -26.65
C PRO A 411 -12.58 -64.53 -25.22
N TRP A 412 -11.65 -65.01 -24.39
CA TRP A 412 -11.87 -65.30 -22.97
C TRP A 412 -12.44 -64.12 -22.16
N TRP A 413 -12.07 -62.88 -22.47
CA TRP A 413 -12.62 -61.71 -21.76
C TRP A 413 -14.09 -61.51 -22.04
N TRP A 414 -14.53 -61.78 -23.27
CA TRP A 414 -15.96 -61.77 -23.61
C TRP A 414 -16.72 -62.86 -22.86
N ASP A 415 -16.10 -64.02 -22.66
CA ASP A 415 -16.71 -65.10 -21.87
C ASP A 415 -16.85 -64.72 -20.39
N ILE A 416 -15.86 -64.05 -19.80
CA ILE A 416 -15.97 -63.52 -18.43
C ILE A 416 -17.09 -62.49 -18.34
N ILE A 417 -17.13 -61.53 -19.26
CA ILE A 417 -18.14 -60.46 -19.27
C ILE A 417 -19.55 -61.08 -19.33
N ARG A 418 -19.75 -62.11 -20.15
CA ARG A 418 -21.01 -62.87 -20.23
C ARG A 418 -21.30 -63.65 -18.95
N GLN A 419 -20.32 -64.43 -18.46
CA GLN A 419 -20.46 -65.28 -17.28
C GLN A 419 -20.79 -64.48 -16.03
N GLU A 420 -20.13 -63.34 -15.84
CA GLU A 420 -20.33 -62.42 -14.72
C GLU A 420 -21.53 -61.50 -14.90
N ARG A 421 -22.23 -61.58 -16.04
CA ARG A 421 -23.36 -60.71 -16.41
C ARG A 421 -23.01 -59.24 -16.17
N LEU A 422 -21.89 -58.79 -16.74
CA LEU A 422 -21.50 -57.39 -16.65
C LEU A 422 -22.31 -56.59 -17.68
N SER A 423 -22.99 -55.53 -17.24
CA SER A 423 -23.56 -54.53 -18.13
C SER A 423 -22.43 -53.67 -18.69
N ILE A 424 -22.44 -53.44 -19.99
CA ILE A 424 -21.54 -52.50 -20.65
C ILE A 424 -22.32 -51.22 -20.90
N GLU A 425 -21.85 -50.12 -20.30
CA GLU A 425 -22.27 -48.79 -20.69
C GLU A 425 -21.30 -48.27 -21.74
N HIS A 426 -21.84 -47.97 -22.92
CA HIS A 426 -21.12 -47.34 -24.02
C HIS A 426 -21.44 -45.85 -24.03
N TRP A 427 -20.40 -45.03 -24.00
CA TRP A 427 -20.51 -43.57 -24.10
C TRP A 427 -19.84 -43.11 -25.37
N GLU A 428 -20.64 -42.68 -26.34
CA GLU A 428 -20.12 -42.04 -27.56
C GLU A 428 -20.19 -40.52 -27.41
N TYR A 429 -19.05 -39.87 -27.62
CA TYR A 429 -18.95 -38.41 -27.65
C TYR A 429 -18.64 -37.96 -29.07
N GLU A 430 -19.53 -37.16 -29.65
CA GLU A 430 -19.32 -36.51 -30.94
C GLU A 430 -19.10 -35.01 -30.74
N PHE A 431 -18.06 -34.45 -31.36
CA PHE A 431 -17.79 -33.01 -31.37
C PHE A 431 -18.16 -32.43 -32.72
N SER A 432 -19.16 -31.53 -32.75
CA SER A 432 -19.66 -30.96 -34.00
C SER A 432 -18.93 -29.69 -34.46
N ALA A 433 -17.89 -29.23 -33.74
CA ALA A 433 -17.23 -27.97 -34.06
C ALA A 433 -15.71 -28.17 -34.21
N PRO A 434 -15.12 -27.95 -35.40
CA PRO A 434 -13.68 -27.86 -35.52
C PRO A 434 -13.19 -26.66 -34.71
N ALA A 435 -12.12 -26.86 -33.93
CA ALA A 435 -11.59 -25.84 -33.02
C ALA A 435 -11.23 -24.51 -33.73
N THR A 436 -11.02 -24.54 -35.05
CA THR A 436 -10.64 -23.38 -35.88
C THR A 436 -11.72 -22.31 -36.03
N GLN A 437 -12.98 -22.57 -35.65
CA GLN A 437 -14.09 -21.62 -35.81
C GLN A 437 -14.60 -21.01 -34.49
N LEU A 438 -13.91 -21.23 -33.37
CA LEU A 438 -14.36 -20.73 -32.08
C LEU A 438 -14.21 -19.20 -31.99
N PRO A 439 -15.16 -18.48 -31.37
CA PRO A 439 -15.08 -17.04 -31.12
C PRO A 439 -14.11 -16.71 -29.96
N VAL A 440 -12.90 -17.28 -30.02
CA VAL A 440 -11.80 -17.04 -29.08
C VAL A 440 -10.60 -16.54 -29.88
N ALA A 441 -9.90 -15.54 -29.35
CA ALA A 441 -8.68 -15.07 -29.98
C ALA A 441 -7.67 -16.22 -30.14
N HIS A 442 -7.07 -16.35 -31.33
CA HIS A 442 -6.15 -17.44 -31.64
C HIS A 442 -5.01 -17.56 -30.60
N SER A 443 -4.46 -16.42 -30.17
CA SER A 443 -3.39 -16.39 -29.16
C SER A 443 -3.84 -16.93 -27.79
N ALA A 444 -5.10 -16.75 -27.40
CA ALA A 444 -5.64 -17.33 -26.17
C ALA A 444 -5.79 -18.85 -26.27
N MET A 445 -6.18 -19.36 -27.45
CA MET A 445 -6.22 -20.80 -27.69
C MET A 445 -4.83 -21.43 -27.65
N GLU A 446 -3.83 -20.79 -28.27
CA GLU A 446 -2.44 -21.26 -28.25
C GLU A 446 -1.87 -21.30 -26.82
N ARG A 447 -2.07 -20.23 -26.04
CA ARG A 447 -1.65 -20.19 -24.63
C ARG A 447 -2.36 -21.25 -23.79
N GLY A 448 -3.67 -21.43 -24.00
CA GLY A 448 -4.45 -22.47 -23.34
C GLY A 448 -3.96 -23.89 -23.68
N ARG A 449 -3.66 -24.16 -24.96
CA ARG A 449 -3.05 -25.43 -25.41
C ARG A 449 -1.71 -25.68 -24.74
N TYR A 450 -0.83 -24.67 -24.77
CA TYR A 450 0.49 -24.75 -24.16
C TYR A 450 0.38 -25.05 -22.66
N TYR A 451 -0.49 -24.34 -21.93
CA TYR A 451 -0.72 -24.58 -20.51
C TYR A 451 -1.23 -25.99 -20.24
N PHE A 452 -2.18 -26.48 -21.05
CA PHE A 452 -2.73 -27.81 -20.90
C PHE A 452 -1.64 -28.88 -21.08
N GLU A 453 -0.84 -28.78 -22.15
CA GLU A 453 0.27 -29.69 -22.42
C GLU A 453 1.31 -29.66 -21.29
N GLU A 454 1.72 -28.47 -20.86
CA GLU A 454 2.71 -28.32 -19.80
C GLU A 454 2.22 -28.89 -18.45
N THR A 455 0.93 -28.73 -18.14
CA THR A 455 0.38 -29.07 -16.82
C THR A 455 -0.10 -30.52 -16.74
N PHE A 456 -0.61 -31.10 -17.83
CA PHE A 456 -1.27 -32.41 -17.81
C PHE A 456 -0.55 -33.48 -18.65
N SER A 457 0.57 -33.17 -19.30
CA SER A 457 1.32 -34.17 -20.10
C SER A 457 1.83 -35.36 -19.30
N THR A 458 2.14 -35.17 -18.01
CA THR A 458 2.63 -36.23 -17.12
C THR A 458 1.50 -37.08 -16.52
N ALA A 459 0.24 -36.67 -16.66
CA ALA A 459 -0.91 -37.38 -16.13
C ALA A 459 -1.37 -38.48 -17.11
N THR A 460 -0.44 -39.35 -17.52
CA THR A 460 -0.59 -40.32 -18.62
C THR A 460 -1.64 -41.39 -18.39
N ASP A 461 -2.09 -41.59 -17.15
CA ASP A 461 -2.94 -42.74 -16.79
C ASP A 461 -4.45 -42.44 -16.80
N HIS A 462 -4.86 -41.22 -17.12
CA HIS A 462 -6.28 -40.88 -17.25
C HIS A 462 -6.70 -40.79 -18.72
N GLY A 463 -7.48 -41.77 -19.18
CA GLY A 463 -8.03 -41.77 -20.55
C GLY A 463 -8.71 -40.45 -20.93
N TRP A 464 -9.37 -39.77 -20.00
CA TRP A 464 -9.92 -38.42 -20.22
C TRP A 464 -8.88 -37.39 -20.65
N ILE A 465 -7.66 -37.42 -20.12
CA ILE A 465 -6.62 -36.43 -20.43
C ILE A 465 -6.16 -36.57 -21.87
N SER A 466 -5.90 -37.80 -22.33
CA SER A 466 -5.58 -38.04 -23.75
C SER A 466 -6.74 -37.59 -24.66
N PHE A 467 -7.98 -37.66 -24.18
CA PHE A 467 -9.15 -37.25 -24.97
C PHE A 467 -9.19 -35.74 -25.13
N LEU A 468 -9.10 -35.05 -23.99
CA LEU A 468 -9.05 -33.61 -23.93
C LEU A 468 -7.89 -33.08 -24.76
N ARG A 469 -6.73 -33.75 -24.69
CA ARG A 469 -5.56 -33.44 -25.52
C ARG A 469 -5.91 -33.43 -27.00
N CYS A 470 -6.55 -34.49 -27.52
CA CYS A 470 -6.94 -34.55 -28.93
C CYS A 470 -7.90 -33.41 -29.33
N ILE A 471 -8.88 -33.09 -28.49
CA ILE A 471 -9.84 -32.02 -28.74
C ILE A 471 -9.15 -30.65 -28.71
N ILE A 472 -8.39 -30.38 -27.65
CA ILE A 472 -7.70 -29.11 -27.41
C ILE A 472 -6.71 -28.80 -28.53
N MET A 473 -6.00 -29.82 -29.02
CA MET A 473 -5.01 -29.69 -30.09
C MET A 473 -5.63 -29.60 -31.49
N GLY A 474 -6.95 -29.72 -31.63
CA GLY A 474 -7.63 -29.62 -32.92
C GLY A 474 -7.35 -30.80 -33.85
N GLY A 475 -6.89 -31.94 -33.31
CA GLY A 475 -6.62 -33.15 -34.10
C GLY A 475 -7.88 -33.96 -34.46
N ALA A 476 -9.06 -33.39 -34.21
CA ALA A 476 -10.34 -34.09 -34.28
C ALA A 476 -11.31 -33.35 -35.20
N ASP A 477 -11.21 -33.61 -36.51
CA ASP A 477 -12.28 -33.24 -37.45
C ASP A 477 -13.55 -34.09 -37.20
N SER A 478 -13.42 -35.22 -36.50
CA SER A 478 -14.50 -36.00 -35.90
C SER A 478 -13.93 -37.07 -34.94
N SER A 479 -13.47 -36.69 -33.75
CA SER A 479 -13.03 -37.70 -32.77
C SER A 479 -14.25 -38.27 -32.04
N THR A 480 -14.69 -39.44 -32.49
CA THR A 480 -15.52 -40.29 -31.66
C THR A 480 -14.62 -40.93 -30.63
N ARG A 481 -14.85 -40.63 -29.34
CA ARG A 481 -14.25 -41.45 -28.28
C ARG A 481 -15.32 -42.25 -27.58
N THR A 482 -14.97 -43.50 -27.35
CA THR A 482 -15.80 -44.43 -26.63
C THR A 482 -15.20 -44.76 -25.28
N PHE A 483 -16.06 -44.77 -24.28
CA PHE A 483 -15.75 -45.32 -22.97
C PHE A 483 -16.66 -46.53 -22.73
N GLY A 484 -16.05 -47.65 -22.35
CA GLY A 484 -16.76 -48.84 -21.89
C GLY A 484 -16.71 -48.89 -20.36
N HIS A 485 -17.86 -48.94 -19.71
CA HIS A 485 -17.93 -49.17 -18.27
C HIS A 485 -18.61 -50.52 -17.98
N PHE A 486 -17.93 -51.39 -17.22
CA PHE A 486 -18.47 -52.68 -16.81
C PHE A 486 -19.08 -52.58 -15.41
N ARG A 487 -20.37 -52.89 -15.26
CA ARG A 487 -21.05 -52.95 -13.94
C ARG A 487 -21.69 -54.32 -13.76
N LYS A 488 -21.50 -54.94 -12.59
CA LYS A 488 -22.14 -56.23 -12.28
C LYS A 488 -23.62 -56.03 -11.95
N LEU A 489 -24.51 -56.76 -12.63
CA LEU A 489 -25.95 -56.72 -12.37
C LEU A 489 -26.28 -57.32 -10.99
N GLY A 490 -27.11 -56.62 -10.22
CA GLY A 490 -27.62 -57.10 -8.91
C GLY A 490 -26.84 -56.63 -7.68
N ASN A 491 -25.69 -55.96 -7.84
CA ASN A 491 -25.02 -55.28 -6.72
C ASN A 491 -25.42 -53.80 -6.68
N HIS A 492 -26.08 -53.38 -5.60
CA HIS A 492 -26.38 -51.96 -5.35
C HIS A 492 -25.12 -51.13 -4.99
N GLN A 493 -23.98 -51.79 -4.76
CA GLN A 493 -22.68 -51.13 -4.70
C GLN A 493 -21.92 -51.32 -6.01
N PRO A 494 -21.55 -50.24 -6.72
CA PRO A 494 -20.78 -50.33 -7.95
C PRO A 494 -19.35 -50.79 -7.65
N SER A 495 -19.09 -52.08 -7.74
CA SER A 495 -17.73 -52.60 -7.92
C SER A 495 -17.24 -52.15 -9.29
N THR A 496 -16.54 -51.02 -9.32
CA THR A 496 -16.09 -50.35 -10.53
C THR A 496 -14.78 -51.02 -10.97
N VAL A 497 -14.84 -51.94 -11.92
CA VAL A 497 -13.62 -52.44 -12.57
C VAL A 497 -13.28 -51.47 -13.71
N ARG A 498 -12.51 -50.43 -13.38
CA ARG A 498 -11.84 -49.62 -14.42
C ARG A 498 -10.66 -50.44 -14.94
N CYS A 499 -10.80 -51.04 -16.11
CA CYS A 499 -9.62 -51.39 -16.90
C CYS A 499 -9.21 -50.15 -17.68
N MET A 500 -7.91 -49.84 -17.69
CA MET A 500 -7.35 -48.66 -18.36
C MET A 500 -7.22 -48.90 -19.85
#